data_AF-A0A840HW26-F1
#
_entry.id   AF-A0A840HW26-F1
#
_cell.length_a   1.000
_cell.length_b   1.000
_cell.length_c   1.000
_cell.angle_alpha   90.00
_cell.angle_beta   90.00
_cell.angle_gamma   90.00
#
_symmetry.space_group_name_H-M   'P 1'
#
loop_
_entity.id
_entity.type
_entity.pdbx_description
1 polymer ?
#
loop_
_entity_poly.entity_id
_entity_poly.type
_entity_poly.pdbx_seq_one_letter_code
_entity_poly.pdbx_strand_id
1 'polypeptide(L)' 'MILQTPDSPNVIVTKFDARPSFNGWRYTSKKLTADISFVPCNDGMSDRQYRHTVMLLIEGMEYRGCGGPFSDTQP' A
#
# COMPACT_ATOMS: atom_id res chain seq x y z
N MET A 1 3.91 7.84 -9.77
CA MET A 1 4.15 6.54 -9.12
C MET A 1 3.69 5.44 -10.04
N ILE A 2 4.50 4.39 -10.23
CA ILE A 2 4.09 3.18 -10.95
C ILE A 2 3.85 2.10 -9.90
N LEU A 3 2.69 1.45 -9.96
CA LEU A 3 2.37 0.29 -9.13
C LEU A 3 2.52 -0.97 -9.98
N GLN A 4 3.37 -1.87 -9.51
CA GLN A 4 3.49 -3.22 -10.05
C GLN A 4 2.53 -4.12 -9.29
N THR A 5 1.67 -4.81 -10.01
CA THR A 5 0.74 -5.82 -9.48
C THR A 5 1.18 -7.19 -9.96
N PRO A 6 1.10 -8.25 -9.13
CA PRO A 6 1.65 -9.57 -9.47
C PRO A 6 1.13 -10.12 -10.81
N ASP A 7 -0.17 -9.92 -11.07
CA ASP A 7 -0.88 -10.53 -12.20
C ASP A 7 -1.55 -9.49 -13.12
N SER A 8 -1.14 -8.22 -13.05
CA SER A 8 -1.85 -7.14 -13.75
C SER A 8 -0.89 -6.09 -14.32
N PRO A 9 -1.30 -5.37 -15.38
CA PRO A 9 -0.46 -4.35 -16.00
C PRO A 9 -0.13 -3.22 -15.00
N ASN A 10 1.01 -2.58 -15.23
CA ASN A 10 1.47 -1.45 -14.43
C ASN A 10 0.42 -0.33 -14.37
N VAL A 11 0.11 0.13 -13.16
CA VAL A 11 -0.80 1.27 -12.96
C VAL A 11 0.00 2.55 -12.76
N ILE A 12 -0.18 3.50 -13.69
CA ILE A 12 0.45 4.81 -13.62
C ILE A 12 -0.46 5.76 -12.85
N VAL A 13 0.05 6.30 -11.74
CA VAL A 13 -0.63 7.33 -10.97
C VAL A 13 0.18 8.61 -10.96
N THR A 14 -0.44 9.69 -11.45
CA THR A 14 0.21 11.00 -11.67
C THR A 14 -0.08 12.02 -10.57
N LYS A 15 -1.19 11.86 -9.85
CA LYS A 15 -1.56 12.75 -8.74
C LYS A 15 -2.29 11.96 -7.65
N PHE A 16 -1.95 12.27 -6.41
CA PHE A 16 -2.64 11.78 -5.23
C PHE A 16 -3.17 12.95 -4.41
N ASP A 17 -4.35 12.77 -3.85
CA ASP A 17 -4.84 13.57 -2.74
C ASP A 17 -4.60 12.80 -1.44
N ALA A 18 -3.88 13.40 -0.52
CA ALA A 18 -3.46 12.80 0.74
C ALA A 18 -4.26 13.44 1.88
N ARG A 19 -4.91 12.60 2.69
CA ARG A 19 -5.71 13.06 3.83
C ARG A 19 -5.55 12.14 5.04
N PRO A 20 -5.70 12.64 6.27
CA PRO A 20 -5.77 11.80 7.45
C PRO A 20 -6.95 10.81 7.36
N SER A 21 -6.75 9.61 7.91
CA SER A 21 -7.82 8.65 8.20
C SER A 21 -7.97 8.49 9.72
N PHE A 22 -8.87 7.61 10.17
CA PHE A 22 -9.14 7.38 11.60
C PHE A 22 -7.88 7.01 12.41
N ASN A 23 -6.95 6.24 11.83
CA ASN A 23 -5.69 5.85 12.47
C ASN A 23 -4.57 5.74 11.43
N GLY A 24 -4.40 6.78 10.61
CA GLY A 24 -3.33 6.80 9.62
C GLY A 24 -3.62 7.74 8.46
N TRP A 25 -3.31 7.29 7.25
CA TRP A 25 -3.35 8.10 6.04
C TRP A 25 -4.14 7.42 4.94
N ARG A 26 -4.91 8.22 4.22
CA ARG A 26 -5.59 7.80 3.00
C ARG A 26 -5.09 8.64 1.82
N TYR A 27 -4.64 7.95 0.78
CA TYR A 27 -4.23 8.52 -0.49
C TYR A 27 -5.23 8.11 -1.55
N THR A 28 -5.72 9.06 -2.33
CA THR A 28 -6.72 8.78 -3.37
C THR A 28 -6.32 9.39 -4.70
N SER A 29 -6.63 8.67 -5.76
CA SER A 29 -6.56 9.10 -7.14
C SER A 29 -7.72 8.49 -7.91
N LYS A 30 -7.80 8.74 -9.22
CA LYS A 30 -8.84 8.13 -10.07
C LYS A 30 -8.76 6.60 -10.13
N LYS A 31 -7.56 6.01 -10.00
CA LYS A 31 -7.31 4.58 -10.23
C LYS A 31 -6.80 3.84 -8.99
N LEU A 32 -6.40 4.58 -7.95
CA LEU A 32 -5.84 4.03 -6.72
C LEU A 32 -6.49 4.70 -5.52
N THR A 33 -6.94 3.90 -4.56
CA THR A 33 -7.04 4.30 -3.15
C THR A 33 -6.02 3.50 -2.35
N ALA A 34 -5.20 4.17 -1.54
CA ALA A 34 -4.34 3.53 -0.56
C ALA A 34 -4.79 3.98 0.83
N ASP A 35 -5.09 3.03 1.70
CA ASP A 35 -5.33 3.25 3.11
C ASP A 35 -4.20 2.62 3.91
N ILE A 36 -3.50 3.45 4.68
CA ILE A 36 -2.41 3.04 5.54
C ILE A 36 -2.87 3.27 6.97
N SER A 37 -3.01 2.18 7.71
CA SER A 37 -3.37 2.21 9.13
C SER A 37 -2.15 1.93 9.99
N PHE A 38 -1.99 2.69 11.07
CA PHE A 38 -0.94 2.51 12.08
C PHE A 38 -1.27 1.35 13.02
N VAL A 39 -1.36 0.16 12.43
CA VAL A 39 -1.64 -1.11 13.09
C VAL A 39 -0.54 -2.09 12.67
N PRO A 40 0.09 -2.78 13.64
CA PRO A 40 1.11 -3.78 13.34
C PRO A 40 0.59 -4.85 12.38
N CYS A 41 1.40 -5.20 11.39
CA CYS A 41 1.07 -6.14 10.33
C CYS A 41 2.15 -7.22 10.26
N ASN A 42 1.75 -8.47 10.09
CA ASN A 42 2.64 -9.57 9.76
C ASN A 42 2.32 -9.97 8.30
N ASP A 43 3.34 -10.04 7.45
CA ASP A 43 3.17 -10.36 6.03
C ASP A 43 2.94 -11.87 5.78
N GLY A 44 2.93 -12.68 6.84
CA GLY A 44 2.71 -14.12 6.81
C GLY A 44 3.85 -14.91 6.19
N MET A 45 4.89 -14.22 5.71
CA MET A 45 6.05 -14.80 5.02
C MET A 45 7.31 -14.69 5.88
N SER A 46 7.35 -13.73 6.79
CA SER A 46 8.48 -13.48 7.68
C SER A 46 8.02 -13.37 9.14
N ASP A 47 8.93 -13.60 10.09
CA ASP A 47 8.71 -13.27 11.51
C ASP A 47 8.73 -11.74 11.75
N ARG A 48 8.77 -10.93 10.68
CA ARG A 48 8.90 -9.49 10.77
C ARG A 48 7.54 -8.86 11.04
N GLN A 49 7.49 -8.09 12.12
CA GLN A 49 6.36 -7.23 12.40
C GLN A 49 6.58 -5.86 11.76
N TYR A 50 5.73 -5.51 10.81
CA TYR A 50 5.69 -4.20 10.19
C TYR A 50 4.80 -3.26 11.00
N ARG A 51 5.12 -1.97 10.99
CA ARG A 51 4.40 -0.98 11.80
C ARG A 51 3.01 -0.63 11.24
N HIS A 52 2.78 -0.87 9.96
CA HIS A 52 1.58 -0.42 9.27
C HIS A 52 0.90 -1.56 8.53
N THR A 53 -0.43 -1.50 8.51
CA THR A 53 -1.28 -2.31 7.62
C THR A 53 -1.66 -1.44 6.44
N VAL A 54 -1.57 -1.98 5.23
CA VAL A 54 -1.86 -1.28 3.98
C VAL A 54 -2.97 -2.00 3.24
N MET A 55 -3.97 -1.25 2.81
CA MET A 55 -5.00 -1.68 1.88
C MET A 55 -4.91 -0.83 0.62
N LEU A 56 -4.79 -1.46 -0.54
CA LEU A 56 -4.84 -0.78 -1.83
C LEU A 56 -6.11 -1.20 -2.56
N LEU A 57 -6.84 -0.25 -3.11
CA LEU A 57 -7.87 -0.48 -4.10
C LEU A 57 -7.35 0.05 -5.43
N ILE A 58 -6.97 -0.85 -6.34
CA ILE A 58 -6.42 -0.53 -7.65
C ILE A 58 -7.43 -0.97 -8.70
N GLU A 59 -7.99 -0.03 -9.44
CA GLU A 59 -8.97 -0.31 -10.51
C GLU A 59 -10.11 -1.26 -10.08
N GLY A 60 -10.54 -1.16 -8.81
CA GLY A 60 -11.60 -1.98 -8.21
C GLY A 60 -11.13 -3.27 -7.54
N MET A 61 -9.86 -3.65 -7.70
CA MET A 61 -9.25 -4.80 -7.03
C MET A 61 -8.67 -4.40 -5.68
N GLU A 62 -9.03 -5.12 -4.63
CA GLU A 62 -8.50 -4.89 -3.28
C GLU A 62 -7.27 -5.78 -3.02
N TYR A 63 -6.20 -5.14 -2.57
CA TYR A 63 -4.96 -5.78 -2.13
C TYR A 63 -4.69 -5.39 -0.69
N ARG A 64 -4.18 -6.33 0.09
CA ARG A 64 -3.78 -6.11 1.48
C ARG A 64 -2.32 -6.49 1.66
N GLY A 65 -1.62 -5.71 2.47
CA GLY A 65 -0.21 -5.95 2.75
C GLY A 65 0.27 -5.16 3.94
N CYS A 66 1.57 -5.26 4.19
CA CYS A 66 2.23 -4.59 5.30
C CYS A 66 3.11 -3.43 4.81
N GLY A 67 3.10 -2.32 5.54
CA GLY A 67 3.88 -1.13 5.23
C GLY A 67 5.17 -1.08 6.02
N GLY A 68 6.30 -1.14 5.32
CA GLY A 68 7.64 -1.07 5.89
C GLY A 68 8.56 -0.13 5.10
N PRO A 69 9.75 0.17 5.63
CA PRO A 69 10.77 0.86 4.86
C PRO A 69 11.08 0.04 3.60
N PHE A 70 11.07 0.70 2.44
CA PHE A 70 11.60 0.12 1.21
C PHE A 70 13.12 0.15 1.33
N SER A 71 13.72 -0.98 1.73
CA SER A 71 15.16 -1.17 1.55
C SER A 71 15.37 -1.70 0.14
N ASP A 72 15.90 -0.86 -0.75
CA ASP A 72 16.31 -1.24 -2.12
C ASP A 72 17.42 -2.31 -2.13
N THR A 73 17.90 -2.70 -0.95
CA THR A 73 18.78 -3.84 -0.71
C THR A 73 17.93 -5.04 -0.33
N GLN A 74 17.32 -5.67 -1.35
CA GLN A 74 16.98 -7.08 -1.26
C GLN A 74 18.22 -7.85 -1.73
N PRO A 75 18.81 -8.76 -0.93
CA PRO A 75 19.80 -9.70 -1.46
C PRO A 75 19.20 -10.62 -2.53
#